data_AF-A0A1V3JWU3-F1
#
_entry.id   AF-A0A1V3JWU3-F1
#
_cell.length_a   1.000
_cell.length_b   1.000
_cell.length_c   1.000
_cell.angle_alpha   90.00
_cell.angle_beta   90.00
_cell.angle_gamma   90.00
#
_symmetry.space_group_name_H-M   'P 1'
#
loop_
_entity.id
_entity.type
_entity.pdbx_description
1 polymer ?
#
loop_
_entity_poly.entity_id
_entity_poly.type
_entity_poly.pdbx_seq_one_letter_code
_entity_poly.pdbx_strand_id
1 'polypeptide(L)'
;MKKIIFLLLLSNSCFAQEGHSLDAKDFMLGYCLSLNYAKMDKNNVINNDGFTLTEKYSLDDWDRIIKFTKNNVSEFYKDKVYLLRENGETEENNNIFTQCMKFYHSDKLRKFIRKYQY
;
A
#
# COMPACT_ATOMS: atom_id res chain seq x y z
N MET A 1 59.09 14.70 17.22
CA MET A 1 57.99 13.73 17.13
C MET A 1 56.67 14.48 17.24
N LYS A 2 55.98 14.73 16.11
CA LYS A 2 54.73 15.51 16.06
C LYS A 2 53.55 14.59 16.37
N LYS A 3 52.77 14.91 17.39
CA LYS A 3 51.56 14.18 17.82
C LYS A 3 50.45 14.43 16.79
N ILE A 4 49.96 13.37 16.14
CA ILE A 4 48.79 13.43 15.27
C ILE A 4 47.56 13.26 16.18
N ILE A 5 46.77 14.32 16.33
CA ILE A 5 45.49 14.27 17.05
C ILE A 5 44.43 13.89 16.01
N PHE A 6 43.89 12.68 16.14
CA PHE A 6 42.77 12.19 15.34
C PHE A 6 41.47 12.75 15.94
N LEU A 7 40.92 13.81 15.34
CA LEU A 7 39.59 14.31 15.68
C LEU A 7 38.55 13.39 15.04
N LEU A 8 37.97 12.49 15.82
CA LEU A 8 36.81 11.70 15.40
C LEU A 8 35.56 12.60 15.47
N LEU A 9 35.15 13.09 14.31
CA LEU A 9 33.85 13.73 14.11
C LEU A 9 32.76 12.66 14.33
N LEU A 10 32.18 12.63 15.53
CA LEU A 10 30.91 11.97 15.78
C LEU A 10 29.82 12.78 15.08
N SER A 11 29.70 12.58 13.76
CA SER A 11 28.50 12.97 13.03
C SER A 11 27.38 12.07 13.53
N ASN A 12 26.60 12.58 14.49
CA ASN A 12 25.24 12.12 14.73
C ASN A 12 24.45 12.37 13.45
N SER A 13 24.56 11.44 12.50
CA SER A 13 23.59 11.30 11.44
C SER A 13 22.32 10.83 12.14
N CYS A 14 21.51 11.81 12.56
CA CYS A 14 20.10 11.59 12.79
C CYS A 14 19.57 11.09 11.44
N PHE A 15 19.46 9.77 11.28
CA PHE A 15 18.62 9.19 10.26
C PHE A 15 17.19 9.58 10.62
N ALA A 16 16.78 10.77 10.20
CA ALA A 16 15.38 11.04 9.99
C ALA A 16 14.93 9.99 8.99
N GLN A 17 14.22 8.97 9.47
CA GLN A 17 13.51 8.05 8.61
C GLN A 17 12.48 8.92 7.90
N GLU A 18 12.82 9.36 6.69
CA GLU A 18 11.90 10.08 5.81
C GLU A 18 10.73 9.13 5.57
N GLY A 19 9.66 9.30 6.36
CA GLY A 19 8.42 8.59 6.10
C GLY A 19 7.99 8.96 4.70
N HIS A 20 8.01 8.00 3.78
CA HIS A 20 7.47 8.21 2.44
C HIS A 20 5.97 8.50 2.59
N SER A 21 5.62 9.79 2.62
CA SER A 21 4.25 10.26 2.57
C SER A 21 3.68 9.77 1.24
N LEU A 22 2.82 8.75 1.30
CA LEU A 22 2.20 8.20 0.10
C LEU A 22 1.26 9.23 -0.51
N ASP A 23 1.27 9.34 -1.83
CA ASP A 23 0.20 10.03 -2.53
C ASP A 23 -1.13 9.27 -2.36
N ALA A 24 -2.24 9.89 -2.76
CA ALA A 24 -3.55 9.27 -2.60
C ALA A 24 -3.62 7.92 -3.32
N LYS A 25 -3.06 7.81 -4.52
CA LYS A 25 -3.17 6.63 -5.38
C LYS A 25 -2.42 5.44 -4.79
N ASP A 26 -1.21 5.67 -4.29
CA ASP A 26 -0.38 4.64 -3.66
C ASP A 26 -0.97 4.21 -2.31
N PHE A 27 -1.54 5.14 -1.55
CA PHE A 27 -2.34 4.80 -0.36
C PHE A 27 -3.51 3.86 -0.72
N MET A 28 -4.25 4.13 -1.80
CA MET A 28 -5.38 3.27 -2.20
C MET A 28 -4.94 1.86 -2.59
N LEU A 29 -3.75 1.70 -3.20
CA LEU A 29 -3.19 0.37 -3.49
C LEU A 29 -2.85 -0.37 -2.20
N GLY A 30 -2.13 0.28 -1.29
CA GLY A 30 -1.79 -0.29 0.02
C GLY A 30 -3.04 -0.70 0.82
N TYR A 31 -4.04 0.18 0.86
CA TYR A 31 -5.33 -0.08 1.49
C TYR A 31 -6.05 -1.29 0.85
N CYS A 32 -6.04 -1.40 -0.48
CA CYS A 32 -6.65 -2.52 -1.19
C CYS A 32 -6.03 -3.86 -0.79
N LEU A 33 -4.69 -3.93 -0.78
CA LEU A 33 -3.95 -5.14 -0.43
C LEU A 33 -4.20 -5.51 1.04
N SER A 34 -4.01 -4.56 1.96
CA SER A 34 -4.18 -4.80 3.39
C SER A 34 -5.61 -5.25 3.74
N LEU A 35 -6.63 -4.57 3.20
CA LEU A 35 -8.03 -4.93 3.44
C LEU A 35 -8.36 -6.35 2.97
N ASN A 36 -7.89 -6.75 1.79
CA ASN A 36 -8.26 -8.03 1.21
C ASN A 36 -7.44 -9.19 1.77
N TYR A 37 -6.15 -9.01 2.03
CA TYR A 37 -5.34 -10.05 2.68
C TYR A 37 -5.79 -10.31 4.11
N ALA A 38 -6.13 -9.27 4.89
CA ALA A 38 -6.66 -9.43 6.24
C ALA A 38 -8.03 -10.15 6.28
N LYS A 39 -8.85 -10.04 5.22
CA LYS A 39 -10.11 -10.77 5.09
C LYS A 39 -9.93 -12.23 4.71
N MET A 40 -8.87 -12.54 3.97
CA MET A 40 -8.52 -13.91 3.59
C MET A 40 -7.91 -14.68 4.78
N ASP A 41 -7.00 -14.03 5.51
CA ASP A 41 -6.40 -14.54 6.73
C ASP A 41 -6.09 -13.38 7.67
N LYS A 42 -6.60 -13.43 8.90
CA LYS A 42 -6.40 -12.38 9.90
C LYS A 42 -4.94 -12.25 10.35
N ASN A 43 -4.09 -13.23 10.06
CA ASN A 43 -2.65 -13.14 10.30
C ASN A 43 -1.90 -12.44 9.15
N ASN A 44 -2.51 -12.30 7.98
CA ASN A 44 -1.96 -11.60 6.82
C ASN A 44 -2.23 -10.08 6.87
N VAL A 45 -2.16 -9.49 8.07
CA VAL A 45 -2.29 -8.05 8.24
C VAL A 45 -1.03 -7.40 7.69
N ILE A 46 -1.15 -6.78 6.52
CA ILE A 46 -0.18 -5.78 6.09
C ILE A 46 -0.37 -4.60 7.04
N ASN A 47 0.58 -4.41 7.96
CA ASN A 47 0.59 -3.28 8.89
C ASN A 47 0.63 -1.98 8.09
N ASN A 48 -0.53 -1.31 8.04
CA ASN A 48 -0.68 0.03 7.49
C ASN A 48 -0.20 1.11 8.46
N ASP A 49 0.32 0.72 9.62
CA ASP A 49 0.87 1.62 10.64
C ASP A 49 2.03 2.48 10.11
N GLY A 50 2.61 2.10 8.96
CA GLY A 50 3.59 2.89 8.22
C GLY A 50 3.02 3.86 7.19
N PHE A 51 1.71 3.88 6.93
CA PHE A 51 1.09 4.89 6.08
C PHE A 51 0.83 6.15 6.89
N THR A 52 1.87 6.96 7.04
CA THR A 52 1.69 8.36 7.47
C THR A 52 0.84 9.04 6.41
N LEU A 53 -0.42 9.32 6.75
CA LEU A 53 -1.29 10.13 5.91
C LEU A 53 -0.59 11.47 5.69
N THR A 54 -0.28 11.75 4.44
CA THR A 54 0.31 13.02 4.05
C THR A 54 -0.58 14.19 4.46
N GLU A 55 0.05 15.24 5.01
CA GLU A 55 -0.61 16.52 5.33
C GLU A 55 -1.10 17.26 4.07
N LYS A 56 -0.76 16.77 2.86
CA LYS A 56 -1.21 17.30 1.58
C LYS A 56 -2.75 17.32 1.44
N TYR A 57 -3.46 16.38 2.07
CA TYR A 57 -4.91 16.25 1.94
C TYR A 57 -5.64 16.57 3.25
N SER A 58 -6.81 17.19 3.15
CA SER A 58 -7.66 17.44 4.30
C SER A 58 -8.26 16.14 4.87
N LEU A 59 -8.81 16.21 6.09
CA LEU A 59 -9.54 15.07 6.67
C LEU A 59 -10.72 14.62 5.78
N ASP A 60 -11.42 15.57 5.15
CA ASP A 60 -12.53 15.28 4.25
C ASP A 60 -12.06 14.60 2.95
N ASP A 61 -10.87 14.96 2.46
CA ASP A 61 -10.27 14.31 1.31
C ASP A 61 -9.86 12.87 1.65
N TRP A 62 -9.27 12.67 2.82
CA TRP A 62 -8.91 11.33 3.29
C TRP A 62 -10.13 10.43 3.49
N ASP A 63 -11.20 10.93 4.11
CA ASP A 63 -12.46 10.18 4.23
C ASP A 63 -12.99 9.78 2.84
N ARG A 64 -12.98 10.72 1.89
CA ARG A 64 -13.42 10.48 0.51
C ARG A 64 -12.56 9.41 -0.17
N ILE A 65 -11.23 9.50 -0.04
CA ILE A 65 -10.25 8.54 -0.58
C ILE A 65 -10.51 7.14 -0.02
N ILE A 66 -10.62 7.01 1.31
CA ILE A 66 -10.84 5.74 2.00
C ILE A 66 -12.18 5.14 1.57
N LYS A 67 -13.26 5.93 1.60
CA LYS A 67 -14.61 5.49 1.24
C LYS A 67 -14.69 5.05 -0.22
N PHE A 68 -14.12 5.83 -1.13
CA PHE A 68 -14.04 5.48 -2.54
C PHE A 68 -13.31 4.14 -2.74
N THR A 69 -12.16 3.98 -2.11
CA THR A 69 -11.34 2.76 -2.22
C THR A 69 -12.07 1.55 -1.70
N LYS A 70 -12.55 1.62 -0.44
CA LYS A 70 -13.29 0.54 0.22
C LYS A 70 -14.47 0.07 -0.62
N ASN A 71 -15.27 0.99 -1.15
CA ASN A 71 -16.44 0.66 -1.97
C ASN A 71 -16.10 -0.07 -3.29
N ASN A 72 -14.88 0.09 -3.81
CA ASN A 72 -14.48 -0.52 -5.07
C ASN A 72 -13.67 -1.81 -4.93
N VAL A 73 -13.09 -2.08 -3.74
CA VAL A 73 -12.12 -3.18 -3.58
C VAL A 73 -12.47 -4.18 -2.49
N SER A 74 -13.53 -3.97 -1.70
CA SER A 74 -13.77 -4.73 -0.47
C SER A 74 -14.06 -6.23 -0.64
N GLU A 75 -14.27 -6.71 -1.86
CA GLU A 75 -14.67 -8.09 -2.15
C GLU A 75 -13.64 -8.87 -2.97
N PHE A 76 -12.50 -8.29 -3.31
CA PHE A 76 -11.50 -8.95 -4.16
C PHE A 76 -10.91 -10.23 -3.56
N TYR A 77 -10.94 -10.37 -2.23
CA TYR A 77 -10.55 -11.61 -1.53
C TYR A 77 -11.44 -12.83 -1.87
N LYS A 78 -12.65 -12.61 -2.41
CA LYS A 78 -13.57 -13.68 -2.82
C LYS A 78 -13.21 -14.29 -4.17
N ASP A 79 -12.45 -13.58 -5.00
CA ASP A 79 -12.05 -14.06 -6.32
C ASP A 79 -10.91 -15.07 -6.20
N LYS A 80 -11.27 -16.33 -6.38
CA LYS A 80 -10.37 -17.47 -6.38
C LYS A 80 -10.03 -17.86 -7.82
N VAL A 81 -8.77 -18.19 -8.06
CA VAL A 81 -8.30 -18.77 -9.33
C VAL A 81 -7.75 -20.14 -9.05
N TYR A 82 -8.13 -21.13 -9.85
CA TYR A 82 -7.61 -22.49 -9.73
C TYR A 82 -6.48 -22.67 -10.74
N LEU A 83 -5.28 -22.98 -10.25
CA LEU A 83 -4.12 -23.28 -11.07
C LEU A 83 -3.97 -24.79 -11.17
N LEU A 84 -3.89 -25.31 -12.40
CA LEU A 84 -3.57 -26.72 -12.63
C LEU A 84 -2.06 -26.91 -12.46
N ARG A 85 -1.66 -27.74 -11.50
CA ARG A 85 -0.27 -28.15 -11.31
C ARG A 85 0.12 -29.23 -12.32
N GLU A 86 1.42 -29.42 -12.51
CA GLU A 86 1.97 -30.45 -13.41
C GLU A 86 1.59 -31.87 -12.99
N ASN A 87 1.33 -32.10 -11.70
CA ASN A 87 0.84 -33.38 -11.16
C ASN A 87 -0.67 -33.59 -11.38
N GLY A 88 -1.36 -32.66 -12.06
CA GLY A 88 -2.80 -32.73 -12.33
C GLY A 88 -3.70 -32.24 -11.19
N GLU A 89 -3.13 -31.85 -10.04
CA GLU A 89 -3.89 -31.28 -8.93
C GLU A 89 -4.22 -29.80 -9.20
N THR A 90 -5.43 -29.38 -8.83
CA THR A 90 -5.80 -27.96 -8.85
C THR A 90 -5.49 -27.32 -7.51
N GLU A 91 -4.64 -26.29 -7.51
CA GLU A 91 -4.37 -25.47 -6.34
C GLU A 91 -5.19 -24.18 -6.42
N GLU A 92 -5.86 -23.84 -5.32
CA GLU A 92 -6.53 -22.56 -5.18
C GLU A 92 -5.50 -21.46 -4.89
N ASN A 93 -5.44 -20.46 -5.77
CA ASN A 93 -4.60 -19.28 -5.60
C ASN A 93 -5.48 -18.03 -5.45
N ASN A 94 -5.06 -17.11 -4.57
CA ASN A 94 -5.78 -15.84 -4.40
C ASN A 94 -5.43 -14.89 -5.53
N ASN A 95 -6.42 -14.15 -6.02
CA ASN A 95 -6.21 -13.18 -7.10
C ASN A 95 -6.13 -11.74 -6.57
N ILE A 96 -5.89 -11.56 -5.27
CA ILE A 96 -5.99 -10.25 -4.58
C ILE A 96 -5.04 -9.24 -5.20
N PHE A 97 -3.77 -9.60 -5.37
CA PHE A 97 -2.76 -8.72 -5.96
C PHE A 97 -3.18 -8.26 -7.36
N THR A 98 -3.57 -9.20 -8.22
CA THR A 98 -4.04 -8.91 -9.59
C THR A 98 -5.24 -7.97 -9.59
N GLN A 99 -6.23 -8.20 -8.72
CA GLN A 99 -7.42 -7.35 -8.65
C GLN A 99 -7.09 -5.94 -8.14
N CYS A 100 -6.23 -5.82 -7.13
CA CYS A 100 -5.74 -4.53 -6.66
C CYS A 100 -4.95 -3.78 -7.74
N MET A 101 -4.12 -4.47 -8.53
CA MET A 101 -3.41 -3.87 -9.66
C MET A 101 -4.36 -3.44 -10.78
N LYS A 102 -5.38 -4.25 -11.11
CA LYS A 102 -6.43 -3.87 -12.06
C LYS A 102 -7.15 -2.60 -11.60
N PHE A 103 -7.47 -2.48 -10.32
CA PHE A 103 -8.04 -1.26 -9.75
C PHE A 103 -7.07 -0.07 -9.83
N TYR A 104 -5.79 -0.25 -9.47
CA TYR A 104 -4.75 0.77 -9.51
C TYR A 104 -4.54 1.38 -10.91
N HIS A 105 -4.68 0.56 -11.96
CA HIS A 105 -4.60 1.00 -13.36
C HIS A 105 -5.96 1.36 -13.98
N SER A 106 -7.05 1.26 -13.22
CA SER A 106 -8.40 1.44 -13.77
C SER A 106 -8.70 2.89 -14.18
N ASP A 107 -9.47 3.02 -15.26
CA ASP A 107 -10.07 4.29 -15.69
C ASP A 107 -10.92 4.93 -14.59
N LYS A 108 -11.55 4.10 -13.74
CA LYS A 108 -12.37 4.55 -12.64
C LYS A 108 -11.53 5.30 -11.60
N LEU A 109 -10.42 4.71 -11.17
CA LEU A 109 -9.48 5.37 -10.25
C LEU A 109 -8.89 6.63 -10.88
N ARG A 110 -8.43 6.54 -12.14
CA ARG A 110 -7.88 7.70 -12.87
C ARG A 110 -8.86 8.87 -12.92
N LYS A 111 -10.15 8.62 -13.18
CA LYS A 111 -11.20 9.66 -13.18
C LYS A 111 -11.44 10.24 -11.79
N PHE A 112 -11.42 9.42 -10.74
CA PHE A 112 -11.57 9.88 -9.36
C PHE A 112 -10.43 10.83 -8.96
N ILE A 113 -9.18 10.41 -9.17
CA ILE A 113 -7.98 11.21 -8.89
C ILE A 113 -8.03 12.54 -9.64
N ARG A 114 -8.35 12.52 -10.95
CA ARG A 114 -8.46 13.74 -11.76
C ARG A 114 -9.57 14.69 -11.29
N LYS A 115 -10.71 14.15 -10.82
CA LYS A 115 -11.86 14.96 -10.38
C LYS A 115 -11.53 15.80 -9.15
N TYR A 116 -10.72 15.27 -8.24
CA TYR A 116 -10.40 15.92 -6.96
C TYR A 116 -8.96 16.42 -6.88
N GLN A 117 -8.18 16.29 -7.97
CA GLN A 117 -6.80 16.78 -8.08
C GLN A 117 -5.86 16.17 -7.02
N TYR A 118 -6.04 14.89 -6.72
CA TYR A 118 -5.17 14.15 -5.81
C TYR A 118 -3.84 13.77 -6.50
#